data_AF-A0A7J7Z4J3-F1
#
_entry.id   AF-A0A7J7Z4J3-F1
#
_cell.length_a   1.000
_cell.length_b   1.000
_cell.length_c   1.000
_cell.angle_alpha   90.00
_cell.angle_beta   90.00
_cell.angle_gamma   90.00
#
_symmetry.space_group_name_H-M   'P 1'
#
loop_
_entity.id
_entity.type
_entity.pdbx_description
1 polymer ?
#
loop_
_entity_poly.entity_id
_entity_poly.type
_entity_poly.pdbx_seq_one_letter_code
_entity_poly.pdbx_strand_id
1 'polypeptide(L)'
;MHTKGAGAFGYFEITYNITKYSKAKVFEHIGKSLIATWPGTSGACGPSLCIVFFLFSDRGIPDGHRHMNGYGSHTFKLVNAKGEDVYCKFHYKTDQGIKNLLVEDAARLSHEDPDYGLQGLFNAIATGNYPSWTFYIQVMTFSQAESSPFTPFNVTKIWPHKDYPLIPVGKLVLNRNPVNYFAEVEQLVRPEQHAAWH
;
A
#
# COMPACT_ATOMS: atom_id res chain seq x y z
N MET A 1 8.71 5.76 13.24
CA MET A 1 10.10 5.25 13.09
C MET A 1 10.13 4.35 11.86
N HIS A 2 10.87 4.70 10.81
CA HIS A 2 10.98 3.93 9.54
C HIS A 2 12.38 4.08 8.92
N THR A 3 13.42 3.56 9.60
CA THR A 3 14.83 3.84 9.29
C THR A 3 15.50 2.90 8.29
N LYS A 4 14.89 1.78 7.91
CA LYS A 4 15.37 0.90 6.83
C LYS A 4 14.26 0.68 5.81
N GLY A 5 14.50 1.04 4.55
CA GLY A 5 13.55 0.75 3.48
C GLY A 5 14.17 0.76 2.08
N ALA A 6 13.79 -0.20 1.23
CA ALA A 6 14.11 -0.12 -0.20
C ALA A 6 13.35 1.06 -0.82
N GLY A 7 13.95 1.79 -1.74
CA GLY A 7 13.22 2.66 -2.64
C GLY A 7 13.25 2.05 -4.03
N ALA A 8 12.10 1.97 -4.68
CA ALA A 8 12.01 1.69 -6.10
C ALA A 8 11.04 2.69 -6.72
N PHE A 9 11.37 3.12 -7.93
CA PHE A 9 10.55 4.02 -8.72
C PHE A 9 9.69 3.22 -9.69
N GLY A 10 8.52 3.76 -9.92
CA GLY A 10 7.54 3.16 -10.78
C GLY A 10 6.53 4.17 -11.27
N TYR A 11 5.49 3.65 -11.88
CA TYR A 11 4.33 4.42 -12.25
C TYR A 11 3.05 3.82 -11.66
N PHE A 12 2.16 4.68 -11.24
CA PHE A 12 0.78 4.34 -10.92
C PHE A 12 -0.10 4.76 -12.08
N GLU A 13 -0.79 3.81 -12.69
CA GLU A 13 -1.71 4.01 -13.81
C GLU A 13 -3.15 3.81 -13.35
N ILE A 14 -4.03 4.74 -13.70
CA ILE A 14 -5.46 4.64 -13.38
C ILE A 14 -6.17 3.89 -14.48
N THR A 15 -6.82 2.78 -14.12
CA THR A 15 -7.52 1.92 -15.07
C THR A 15 -9.03 2.12 -15.01
N TYR A 16 -9.57 2.58 -13.88
CA TYR A 16 -11.00 2.78 -13.68
C TYR A 16 -11.33 4.21 -13.25
N ASN A 17 -12.46 4.71 -13.74
CA ASN A 17 -12.94 6.03 -13.41
C ASN A 17 -13.54 6.04 -11.99
N ILE A 18 -12.93 6.80 -11.08
CA ILE A 18 -13.44 7.00 -9.71
C ILE A 18 -13.85 8.45 -9.41
N THR A 19 -14.06 9.26 -10.45
CA THR A 19 -14.52 10.67 -10.32
C THR A 19 -15.85 10.80 -9.58
N LYS A 20 -16.66 9.73 -9.56
CA LYS A 20 -17.86 9.61 -8.73
C LYS A 20 -17.58 9.80 -7.24
N TYR A 21 -16.42 9.36 -6.77
CA TYR A 21 -16.04 9.33 -5.35
C TYR A 21 -15.03 10.40 -4.98
N SER A 22 -14.16 10.82 -5.91
CA SER A 22 -13.09 11.77 -5.65
C SER A 22 -12.88 12.76 -6.78
N LYS A 23 -12.71 14.04 -6.45
CA LYS A 23 -12.27 15.10 -7.38
C LYS A 23 -10.76 15.31 -7.42
N ALA A 24 -9.97 14.45 -6.78
CA ALA A 24 -8.53 14.65 -6.72
C ALA A 24 -7.92 14.61 -8.14
N LYS A 25 -7.06 15.59 -8.46
CA LYS A 25 -6.35 15.72 -9.76
C LYS A 25 -5.57 14.45 -10.15
N VAL A 26 -5.24 13.62 -9.16
CA VAL A 26 -4.63 12.31 -9.37
C VAL A 26 -5.56 11.41 -10.18
N PHE A 27 -6.85 11.35 -9.86
CA PHE A 27 -7.85 10.41 -10.42
C PHE A 27 -8.67 10.95 -11.60
N GLU A 28 -8.28 12.10 -12.15
CA GLU A 28 -9.08 12.83 -13.14
C GLU A 28 -9.09 12.17 -14.53
N HIS A 29 -7.97 11.54 -14.92
CA HIS A 29 -7.82 10.92 -16.23
C HIS A 29 -7.43 9.44 -16.11
N ILE A 30 -8.15 8.59 -16.85
CA ILE A 30 -7.78 7.19 -17.06
C ILE A 30 -6.50 7.15 -17.91
N GLY A 31 -5.55 6.29 -17.55
CA GLY A 31 -4.24 6.17 -18.20
C GLY A 31 -3.20 7.18 -17.70
N LYS A 32 -3.53 8.04 -16.73
CA LYS A 32 -2.55 8.95 -16.13
C LYS A 32 -1.53 8.16 -15.32
N SER A 33 -0.27 8.25 -15.72
CA SER A 33 0.87 7.66 -15.01
C SER A 33 1.47 8.67 -14.04
N LEU A 34 1.57 8.31 -12.77
CA LEU A 34 2.22 9.12 -11.74
C LEU A 34 3.46 8.41 -11.21
N ILE A 35 4.52 9.16 -10.93
CA ILE A 35 5.71 8.59 -10.29
C ILE A 35 5.32 8.07 -8.92
N ALA A 36 5.55 6.79 -8.69
CA ALA A 36 5.29 6.13 -7.42
C ALA A 36 6.60 5.61 -6.85
N THR A 37 6.77 5.80 -5.54
CA THR A 37 7.89 5.26 -4.78
C THR A 37 7.34 4.28 -3.74
N TRP A 38 7.92 3.08 -3.70
CA TRP A 38 7.62 2.13 -2.64
C TRP A 38 8.75 2.15 -1.61
N PRO A 39 8.52 2.67 -0.38
CA PRO A 39 9.44 2.47 0.72
C PRO A 39 9.25 1.05 1.27
N GLY A 40 10.16 0.14 0.97
CA GLY A 40 10.19 -1.24 1.45
C GLY A 40 10.52 -1.32 2.93
N THR A 41 9.64 -0.82 3.80
CA THR A 41 9.84 -0.88 5.26
C THR A 41 9.08 -2.07 5.83
N SER A 42 9.78 -3.11 6.25
CA SER A 42 9.28 -4.12 7.20
C SER A 42 9.36 -3.53 8.61
N GLY A 43 8.43 -2.66 8.98
CA GLY A 43 8.47 -1.96 10.27
C GLY A 43 7.09 -1.50 10.73
N ALA A 44 6.67 -2.05 11.87
CA ALA A 44 5.34 -2.00 12.47
C ALA A 44 4.63 -0.63 12.47
N CYS A 45 3.34 -0.66 12.15
CA CYS A 45 2.41 0.48 12.27
C CYS A 45 1.45 0.25 13.46
N GLY A 46 1.76 0.85 14.63
CA GLY A 46 0.84 1.13 15.75
C GLY A 46 0.33 -0.08 16.60
N PRO A 47 0.06 0.10 17.90
CA PRO A 47 -0.26 -1.01 18.80
C PRO A 47 -1.75 -1.37 18.71
N SER A 48 -2.06 -2.56 18.19
CA SER A 48 -3.38 -3.16 18.36
C SER A 48 -3.28 -4.68 18.40
N LEU A 49 -4.09 -5.33 19.24
CA LEU A 49 -4.10 -6.80 19.34
C LEU A 49 -4.43 -7.47 17.99
N CYS A 50 -5.18 -6.77 17.12
CA CYS A 50 -5.44 -7.22 15.75
C CYS A 50 -4.14 -7.30 14.92
N ILE A 51 -3.23 -6.32 15.05
CA ILE A 51 -1.93 -6.40 14.36
C ILE A 51 -1.04 -7.48 14.96
N VAL A 52 -1.16 -7.78 16.26
CA VAL A 52 -0.45 -8.91 16.89
C VAL A 52 -0.82 -10.21 16.19
N PHE A 53 -2.10 -10.50 15.97
CA PHE A 53 -2.51 -11.70 15.22
C PHE A 53 -2.00 -11.73 13.77
N PHE A 54 -1.93 -10.58 13.08
CA PHE A 54 -1.34 -10.53 11.74
C PHE A 54 0.18 -10.68 11.75
N LEU A 55 0.87 -10.10 12.73
CA LEU A 55 2.31 -10.14 12.89
C LEU A 55 2.81 -11.53 13.28
N PHE A 56 2.08 -12.24 14.14
CA PHE A 56 2.39 -13.62 14.52
C PHE A 56 1.77 -14.68 13.60
N SER A 57 1.11 -14.24 12.51
CA SER A 57 0.78 -15.12 11.39
C SER A 57 1.90 -15.11 10.37
N ASP A 58 1.88 -16.05 9.42
CA ASP A 58 2.87 -16.09 8.32
C ASP A 58 2.94 -14.79 7.52
N ARG A 59 1.91 -13.94 7.56
CA ARG A 59 1.94 -12.61 6.93
C ARG A 59 2.91 -11.62 7.58
N GLY A 60 3.39 -11.91 8.80
CA GLY A 60 4.45 -11.15 9.46
C GLY A 60 5.83 -11.42 8.86
N ILE A 61 5.98 -12.48 8.08
CA ILE A 61 7.24 -12.93 7.48
C ILE A 61 7.06 -13.12 5.97
N PRO A 62 6.84 -12.04 5.19
CA PRO A 62 6.64 -12.15 3.75
C PRO A 62 7.93 -12.60 3.04
N ASP A 63 7.80 -13.39 1.98
CA ASP A 63 8.90 -13.76 1.08
C ASP A 63 9.24 -12.58 0.16
N GLY A 64 9.88 -11.57 0.74
CA GLY A 64 10.25 -10.33 0.09
C GLY A 64 9.09 -9.34 -0.15
N HIS A 65 9.43 -8.11 -0.53
CA HIS A 65 8.46 -7.03 -0.66
C HIS A 65 7.44 -7.22 -1.79
N ARG A 66 7.76 -8.04 -2.81
CA ARG A 66 6.92 -8.23 -4.00
C ARG A 66 5.69 -9.11 -3.73
N HIS A 67 5.73 -9.92 -2.67
CA HIS A 67 4.71 -10.91 -2.34
C HIS A 67 3.80 -10.49 -1.18
N MET A 68 3.81 -9.20 -0.82
CA MET A 68 2.95 -8.65 0.23
C MET A 68 1.89 -7.69 -0.32
N ASN A 69 0.77 -7.61 0.39
CA ASN A 69 -0.26 -6.60 0.13
C ASN A 69 0.04 -5.32 0.93
N GLY A 70 -0.40 -4.17 0.40
CA GLY A 70 -0.40 -2.90 1.11
C GLY A 70 -1.81 -2.53 1.57
N TYR A 71 -1.95 -1.94 2.75
CA TYR A 71 -3.23 -1.48 3.27
C TYR A 71 -3.08 -0.09 3.88
N GLY A 72 -3.96 0.84 3.48
CA GLY A 72 -4.15 2.09 4.20
C GLY A 72 -4.91 1.79 5.48
N SER A 73 -4.21 1.71 6.61
CA SER A 73 -4.81 1.38 7.92
C SER A 73 -5.95 2.34 8.30
N HIS A 74 -5.78 3.62 7.95
CA HIS A 74 -6.73 4.69 8.26
C HIS A 74 -7.86 4.77 7.24
N THR A 75 -9.01 5.23 7.74
CA THR A 75 -10.14 5.63 6.89
C THR A 75 -9.95 7.06 6.46
N PHE A 76 -9.96 7.29 5.15
CA PHE A 76 -9.85 8.61 4.54
C PHE A 76 -11.22 9.11 4.10
N LYS A 77 -11.38 10.43 4.01
CA LYS A 77 -12.55 11.04 3.40
C LYS A 77 -12.24 11.45 1.98
N LEU A 78 -13.01 10.94 1.02
CA LEU A 78 -12.98 11.39 -0.36
C LEU A 78 -14.14 12.34 -0.59
N VAL A 79 -13.89 13.39 -1.37
CA VAL A 79 -14.89 14.40 -1.73
C VAL A 79 -15.00 14.42 -3.23
N ASN A 80 -16.20 14.24 -3.77
CA ASN A 80 -16.40 14.30 -5.21
C ASN A 80 -16.62 15.75 -5.70
N ALA A 81 -16.74 15.94 -7.03
CA ALA A 81 -16.95 17.26 -7.61
C ALA A 81 -18.30 17.91 -7.22
N LYS A 82 -19.28 17.10 -6.81
CA LYS A 82 -20.60 17.54 -6.34
C LYS A 82 -20.60 17.92 -4.85
N GLY A 83 -19.49 17.73 -4.14
CA GLY A 83 -19.39 17.96 -2.69
C GLY A 83 -20.00 16.83 -1.84
N GLU A 84 -20.24 15.66 -2.43
CA GLU A 84 -20.64 14.47 -1.65
C GLU A 84 -19.39 13.84 -1.04
N ASP A 85 -19.43 13.67 0.27
CA ASP A 85 -18.37 13.05 1.04
C ASP A 85 -18.61 11.54 1.16
N VAL A 86 -17.56 10.74 1.01
CA VAL A 86 -17.57 9.29 1.28
C VAL A 86 -16.34 8.88 2.09
N TYR A 87 -16.48 7.84 2.91
CA TYR A 87 -15.34 7.21 3.57
C TYR A 87 -14.71 6.16 2.67
N CYS A 88 -13.38 6.12 2.67
CA CYS A 88 -12.59 5.25 1.82
C CYS A 88 -11.45 4.57 2.59
N LYS A 89 -11.24 3.28 2.33
CA LYS A 89 -10.01 2.56 2.68
C LYS A 89 -9.27 2.13 1.43
N PHE A 90 -7.95 2.20 1.49
CA PHE A 90 -7.06 1.92 0.37
C PHE A 90 -6.43 0.53 0.49
N HIS A 91 -6.42 -0.23 -0.60
CA HIS A 91 -5.89 -1.59 -0.62
C HIS A 91 -5.02 -1.78 -1.86
N TYR A 92 -3.80 -2.26 -1.68
CA TYR A 92 -2.90 -2.69 -2.74
C TYR A 92 -2.78 -4.20 -2.68
N LYS A 93 -3.23 -4.89 -3.72
CA LYS A 93 -3.09 -6.35 -3.84
C LYS A 93 -1.94 -6.67 -4.77
N THR A 94 -1.00 -7.49 -4.33
CA THR A 94 0.10 -7.95 -5.19
C THR A 94 -0.43 -8.85 -6.31
N ASP A 95 0.04 -8.63 -7.53
CA ASP A 95 -0.29 -9.48 -8.67
C ASP A 95 0.61 -10.74 -8.72
N GLN A 96 1.69 -10.77 -7.92
CA GLN A 96 2.67 -11.85 -7.87
C GLN A 96 2.22 -13.02 -6.97
N GLY A 97 1.08 -12.86 -6.29
CA GLY A 97 0.58 -13.78 -5.27
C GLY A 97 1.25 -13.59 -3.91
N ILE A 98 0.51 -13.91 -2.84
CA ILE A 98 1.03 -13.83 -1.47
C ILE A 98 1.91 -15.05 -1.22
N LYS A 99 3.14 -14.82 -0.74
CA LYS A 99 4.08 -15.84 -0.31
C LYS A 99 4.73 -15.41 1.00
N ASN A 100 4.89 -16.36 1.90
CA ASN A 100 5.46 -16.16 3.22
C ASN A 100 6.59 -17.16 3.43
N LEU A 101 7.60 -16.78 4.20
CA LEU A 101 8.70 -17.65 4.59
C LEU A 101 8.29 -18.49 5.80
N LEU A 102 8.91 -19.67 5.92
CA LEU A 102 8.87 -20.42 7.17
C LEU A 102 9.73 -19.72 8.22
N VAL A 103 9.39 -19.93 9.50
CA VAL A 103 10.10 -19.29 10.62
C VAL A 103 11.59 -19.63 10.62
N GLU A 104 11.93 -20.89 10.31
CA GLU A 104 13.31 -21.37 10.23
C GLU A 104 14.10 -20.68 9.12
N ASP A 105 13.50 -20.56 7.93
CA ASP A 105 14.10 -19.85 6.79
C ASP A 105 14.28 -18.36 7.06
N ALA A 106 13.31 -17.73 7.73
CA ALA A 106 13.41 -16.32 8.09
C ALA A 106 14.50 -16.07 9.13
N ALA A 107 14.64 -16.96 10.11
CA ALA A 107 15.72 -16.90 11.09
C ALA A 107 17.10 -17.13 10.43
N ARG A 108 17.18 -18.03 9.45
CA ARG A 108 18.42 -18.24 8.67
C ARG A 108 18.76 -17.00 7.84
N LEU A 109 17.80 -16.49 7.06
CA LEU A 109 17.98 -15.32 6.19
C LEU A 109 18.30 -14.06 7.00
N SER A 110 17.77 -13.88 8.21
CA SER A 110 18.12 -12.71 9.03
C SER A 110 19.61 -12.65 9.40
N HIS A 111 20.31 -13.79 9.39
CA HIS A 111 21.74 -13.88 9.66
C HIS A 111 22.57 -13.91 8.37
N GLU A 112 22.16 -14.70 7.38
CA GLU A 112 22.91 -14.91 6.13
C GLU A 112 22.76 -13.74 5.15
N ASP A 113 21.56 -13.18 5.03
CA ASP A 113 21.22 -12.11 4.10
C ASP A 113 20.13 -11.19 4.69
N PRO A 114 20.52 -10.22 5.56
CA PRO A 114 19.57 -9.30 6.17
C PRO A 114 18.89 -8.37 5.15
N ASP A 115 19.40 -8.29 3.93
CA ASP A 115 18.88 -7.45 2.84
C ASP A 115 18.09 -8.25 1.80
N TYR A 116 17.79 -9.53 2.06
CA TYR A 116 17.07 -10.45 1.15
C TYR A 116 15.84 -9.82 0.47
N GLY A 117 14.99 -9.14 1.26
CA GLY A 117 13.79 -8.48 0.73
C GLY A 117 14.09 -7.31 -0.21
N LEU A 118 15.17 -6.56 0.06
CA LEU A 118 15.63 -5.43 -0.76
C LEU A 118 16.29 -5.95 -2.03
N GLN A 119 17.18 -6.93 -1.90
CA GLN A 119 17.90 -7.55 -3.02
C GLN A 119 16.91 -8.22 -3.98
N GLY A 120 15.90 -8.92 -3.45
CA GLY A 120 14.83 -9.53 -4.25
C GLY A 120 13.98 -8.53 -5.02
N LEU A 121 13.82 -7.30 -4.51
CA LEU A 121 13.15 -6.22 -5.24
C LEU A 121 14.07 -5.62 -6.32
N PHE A 122 15.32 -5.30 -5.95
CA PHE A 122 16.30 -4.73 -6.85
C PHE A 122 16.58 -5.64 -8.05
N ASN A 123 16.83 -6.92 -7.79
CA ASN A 123 17.12 -7.93 -8.80
C ASN A 123 15.92 -8.15 -9.73
N ALA A 124 14.70 -8.14 -9.19
CA ALA A 124 13.50 -8.30 -10.01
C ALA A 124 13.34 -7.14 -11.01
N ILE A 125 13.60 -5.90 -10.57
CA ILE A 125 13.57 -4.73 -11.45
C ILE A 125 14.74 -4.78 -12.46
N ALA A 126 15.94 -5.16 -12.02
CA ALA A 126 17.11 -5.27 -12.90
C ALA A 126 16.96 -6.35 -13.98
N THR A 127 16.23 -7.43 -13.69
CA THR A 127 15.96 -8.53 -14.63
C THR A 127 14.72 -8.30 -15.50
N GLY A 128 14.04 -7.16 -15.36
CA GLY A 128 12.81 -6.84 -16.10
C GLY A 128 11.55 -7.53 -15.58
N ASN A 129 11.63 -8.27 -14.47
CA ASN A 129 10.48 -8.85 -13.77
C ASN A 129 9.85 -7.82 -12.83
N TYR A 130 9.23 -6.80 -13.41
CA TYR A 130 8.66 -5.67 -12.68
C TYR A 130 7.50 -6.11 -11.79
N PRO A 131 7.59 -5.93 -10.46
CA PRO A 131 6.47 -6.23 -9.60
C PRO A 131 5.35 -5.21 -9.79
N SER A 132 4.12 -5.71 -9.70
CA SER A 132 2.93 -4.87 -9.77
C SER A 132 1.92 -5.15 -8.65
N TRP A 133 1.11 -4.13 -8.39
CA TRP A 133 0.01 -4.20 -7.44
C TRP A 133 -1.23 -3.58 -8.04
N THR A 134 -2.35 -4.29 -7.99
CA THR A 134 -3.64 -3.72 -8.31
C THR A 134 -4.17 -2.93 -7.11
N PHE A 135 -4.52 -1.67 -7.35
CA PHE A 135 -5.05 -0.75 -6.35
C PHE A 135 -6.58 -0.80 -6.32
N TYR A 136 -7.12 -0.99 -5.13
CA TYR A 136 -8.53 -1.07 -4.83
C TYR A 136 -8.93 -0.08 -3.75
N ILE A 137 -10.19 0.33 -3.79
CA ILE A 137 -10.84 1.12 -2.74
C ILE A 137 -12.02 0.35 -2.17
N GLN A 138 -12.22 0.47 -0.86
CA GLN A 138 -13.51 0.18 -0.22
C GLN A 138 -14.18 1.50 0.09
N VAL A 139 -15.46 1.64 -0.28
CA VAL A 139 -16.22 2.88 -0.09
C VAL A 139 -17.39 2.61 0.85
N MET A 140 -17.60 3.52 1.80
CA MET A 140 -18.70 3.52 2.75
C MET A 140 -19.32 4.91 2.81
N THR A 141 -20.65 5.01 2.73
CA THR A 141 -21.34 6.29 2.87
C THR A 141 -21.47 6.69 4.34
N PHE A 142 -21.73 7.97 4.62
CA PHE A 142 -21.91 8.44 6.01
C PHE A 142 -23.10 7.76 6.70
N SER A 143 -24.22 7.58 6.00
CA SER A 143 -25.38 6.86 6.54
C SER A 143 -25.07 5.40 6.86
N GLN A 144 -24.28 4.73 6.02
CA GLN A 144 -23.82 3.37 6.28
C GLN A 144 -22.89 3.31 7.49
N ALA A 145 -21.99 4.29 7.63
CA ALA A 145 -21.07 4.39 8.75
C ALA A 145 -21.78 4.59 10.10
N GLU A 146 -22.86 5.37 10.14
CA GLU A 146 -23.67 5.55 11.35
C GLU A 146 -24.45 4.29 11.73
N SER A 147 -24.92 3.53 10.74
CA SER A 147 -25.64 2.26 10.97
C SER A 147 -24.72 1.08 11.29
N SER A 148 -23.41 1.24 11.10
CA SER A 148 -22.44 0.14 11.22
C SER A 148 -22.20 -0.21 12.69
N PRO A 149 -22.06 -1.51 13.03
CA PRO A 149 -21.75 -1.94 14.40
C PRO A 149 -20.32 -1.59 14.85
N PHE A 150 -19.48 -1.07 13.96
CA PHE A 150 -18.12 -0.63 14.27
C PHE A 150 -17.85 0.77 13.73
N THR A 151 -17.11 1.56 14.50
CA THR A 151 -16.69 2.91 14.09
C THR A 151 -15.72 2.82 12.90
N PRO A 152 -15.98 3.53 11.79
CA PRO A 152 -15.13 3.47 10.59
C PRO A 152 -13.70 3.97 10.85
N PHE A 153 -13.50 4.83 11.84
CA PHE A 153 -12.18 5.36 12.23
C PHE A 153 -11.34 4.42 13.08
N ASN A 154 -11.91 3.30 13.54
CA ASN A 154 -11.17 2.33 14.34
C ASN A 154 -10.23 1.54 13.43
N VAL A 155 -8.93 1.84 13.53
CA VAL A 155 -7.86 1.18 12.76
C VAL A 155 -7.69 -0.29 13.10
N THR A 156 -8.25 -0.77 14.22
CA THR A 156 -8.21 -2.19 14.62
C THR A 156 -9.28 -3.04 13.94
N LYS A 157 -10.22 -2.42 13.21
CA LYS A 157 -11.34 -3.09 12.57
C LYS A 157 -11.22 -3.06 11.06
N ILE A 158 -11.40 -4.22 10.46
CA ILE A 158 -11.43 -4.43 9.01
C ILE A 158 -12.88 -4.34 8.55
N TRP A 159 -13.11 -3.71 7.39
CA TRP A 159 -14.42 -3.68 6.78
C TRP A 159 -14.65 -4.99 6.03
N PRO A 160 -15.68 -5.79 6.38
CA PRO A 160 -15.93 -7.07 5.72
C PRO A 160 -16.07 -6.90 4.20
N HIS A 161 -15.33 -7.68 3.41
CA HIS A 161 -15.39 -7.60 1.95
C HIS A 161 -16.76 -8.01 1.37
N LYS A 162 -17.58 -8.73 2.16
CA LYS A 162 -18.95 -9.12 1.78
C LYS A 162 -19.88 -7.91 1.71
N ASP A 163 -19.75 -7.01 2.67
CA ASP A 163 -20.62 -5.84 2.79
C ASP A 163 -20.06 -4.64 2.01
N TYR A 164 -18.73 -4.53 1.98
CA TYR A 164 -17.99 -3.47 1.29
C TYR A 164 -17.01 -4.08 0.28
N PRO A 165 -17.43 -4.33 -0.98
CA PRO A 165 -16.59 -4.98 -1.98
C PRO A 165 -15.42 -4.08 -2.39
N LEU A 166 -14.35 -4.73 -2.87
CA LEU A 166 -13.17 -4.04 -3.39
C LEU A 166 -13.44 -3.52 -4.80
N ILE A 167 -13.36 -2.20 -4.98
CA ILE A 167 -13.53 -1.55 -6.28
C ILE A 167 -12.15 -1.30 -6.88
N PRO A 168 -11.82 -1.83 -8.06
CA PRO A 168 -10.52 -1.59 -8.69
C PRO A 168 -10.44 -0.14 -9.19
N VAL A 169 -9.26 0.46 -9.06
CA VAL A 169 -9.01 1.88 -9.42
C VAL A 169 -7.85 2.01 -10.39
N GLY A 170 -6.76 1.29 -10.14
CA GLY A 170 -5.55 1.41 -10.94
C GLY A 170 -4.54 0.32 -10.65
N LYS A 171 -3.36 0.47 -11.24
CA LYS A 171 -2.25 -0.47 -11.11
C LYS A 171 -0.96 0.29 -10.82
N LEU A 172 -0.24 -0.15 -9.81
CA LEU A 172 1.11 0.31 -9.47
C LEU A 172 2.12 -0.68 -10.06
N VAL A 173 3.09 -0.19 -10.81
CA VAL A 173 4.19 -1.01 -11.37
C VAL A 173 5.52 -0.35 -11.01
N LEU A 174 6.43 -1.10 -10.39
CA LEU A 174 7.79 -0.62 -10.09
C LEU A 174 8.75 -1.10 -11.18
N ASN A 175 9.36 -0.17 -11.90
CA ASN A 175 10.15 -0.49 -13.09
C ASN A 175 11.56 0.11 -13.10
N ARG A 176 11.93 0.92 -12.10
CA ARG A 176 13.23 1.57 -12.06
C ARG A 176 13.85 1.53 -10.66
N ASN A 177 15.09 1.07 -10.60
CA ASN A 177 15.88 1.14 -9.37
C ASN A 177 16.47 2.56 -9.19
N PRO A 178 16.66 3.02 -7.94
CA PRO A 178 17.38 4.26 -7.66
C PRO A 178 18.82 4.15 -8.16
N VAL A 179 19.35 5.23 -8.74
CA VAL A 179 20.77 5.30 -9.16
C VAL A 179 21.64 5.63 -7.96
N ASN A 180 21.15 6.49 -7.07
CA ASN A 180 21.81 6.82 -5.82
C ASN A 180 20.84 6.66 -4.64
N TYR A 181 21.04 5.63 -3.83
CA TYR A 181 20.18 5.31 -2.69
C TYR A 181 20.07 6.47 -1.68
N PHE A 182 21.18 7.15 -1.36
CA PHE A 182 21.17 8.25 -0.40
C PHE A 182 20.35 9.44 -0.92
N ALA A 183 20.62 9.86 -2.16
CA ALA A 183 19.98 11.01 -2.77
C ALA A 183 18.50 10.77 -3.11
N GLU A 184 18.14 9.55 -3.53
CA GLU A 184 16.81 9.25 -4.05
C GLU A 184 15.90 8.53 -3.05
N VAL A 185 16.43 7.88 -2.01
CA VAL A 185 15.65 7.07 -1.05
C VAL A 185 15.73 7.63 0.37
N GLU A 186 16.93 7.91 0.89
CA GLU A 186 17.06 8.41 2.27
C GLU A 186 16.60 9.87 2.42
N GLN A 187 16.80 10.70 1.41
CA GLN A 187 16.38 12.11 1.41
C GLN A 187 14.90 12.33 1.06
N LEU A 188 14.11 11.27 0.81
CA LEU A 188 12.66 11.40 0.64
C LEU A 188 12.03 11.82 1.98
N VAL A 189 11.92 13.12 2.18
CA VAL A 189 11.19 13.72 3.30
C VAL A 189 9.72 13.34 3.13
N ARG A 190 9.16 12.68 4.15
CA ARG A 190 7.76 12.27 4.23
C ARG A 190 7.03 13.10 5.28
N PRO A 191 6.46 14.26 4.94
CA PRO A 191 5.48 14.88 5.81
C PRO A 191 4.17 14.11 5.61
N GLU A 192 3.63 13.51 6.66
CA GLU A 192 2.22 13.08 6.71
C GLU A 192 1.24 14.25 6.46
N GLN A 193 1.75 15.49 6.39
CA GLN A 193 0.99 16.73 6.28
C GLN A 193 0.98 17.42 4.91
N HIS A 194 1.56 16.86 3.84
CA HIS A 194 1.41 17.44 2.50
C HIS A 194 0.03 17.15 1.84
N ALA A 195 -1.04 17.37 2.61
CA ALA A 195 -2.36 17.72 2.09
C ALA A 195 -2.47 19.23 1.80
N ALA A 196 -1.34 19.91 1.60
CA ALA A 196 -1.28 21.27 1.08
C ALA A 196 -1.28 21.21 -0.46
N TRP A 197 -2.49 21.13 -1.00
CA TRP A 197 -2.78 21.22 -2.43
C TRP A 197 -2.71 22.68 -2.87
N HIS A 198 -1.81 22.99 -3.80
CA HIS A 198 -1.95 24.08 -4.75
C HIS A 198 -2.12 23.46 -6.16
#